data_AF-A0A1G7MZT8-F1
#
_entry.id   AF-A0A1G7MZT8-F1
#
_cell.length_a   1.000
_cell.length_b   1.000
_cell.length_c   1.000
_cell.angle_alpha   90.00
_cell.angle_beta   90.00
_cell.angle_gamma   90.00
#
_symmetry.space_group_name_H-M   'P 1'
#
loop_
_entity.id
_entity.type
_entity.pdbx_description
1 polymer ?
#
loop_
_entity_poly.entity_id
_entity_poly.type
_entity_poly.pdbx_seq_one_letter_code
_entity_poly.pdbx_strand_id
1 'polypeptide(L)'
;MKILHTADWHIGQTFYQYDRTYEHQQFLNWLVNTIKEKDIELLIISGDVFDVANPAAGSIKLFYSFLNNAVKAQPDLQVIITAGNHDSAARLEAPKPLLESSNIHIVGMIERREDGSIDYEKMIIPVKDKQGNTVLWCLAIPFLRMGDYPSVAESAALYADGVSALYKEAYEYALTKKQDGQGIIAMAHLHTLDAELSDHDKTERVIMGGIEFVPAKAFHEDILYTALGHIHKAQKIGGKENIRYSGSPLPMSFSEMNYRHQVVTFDITEGNISDIELCEIPVTTELLRVPSKPLPLPEVLEQLSQLPEAGEDIDIAPYLEVRVLLEGPEPALRHKVETALAGRHARLAKIDVSYPSGKAENGTETTISANQLQELNPLDVFKQIYRADYNSDTPEELVALFNQVLQEITTKEQ
;
A
#
# COMPACT_ATOMS: atom_id res chain seq x y z
N MET A 1 5.21 -17.66 -22.98
CA MET A 1 5.54 -16.25 -22.71
C MET A 1 5.69 -16.08 -21.22
N LYS A 2 6.76 -15.45 -20.74
CA LYS A 2 7.00 -15.20 -19.31
C LYS A 2 6.54 -13.83 -18.86
N ILE A 3 5.79 -13.78 -17.77
CA ILE A 3 5.16 -12.57 -17.26
C ILE A 3 5.61 -12.33 -15.81
N LEU A 4 5.85 -11.07 -15.45
CA LEU A 4 6.11 -10.63 -14.08
C LEU A 4 5.05 -9.60 -13.65
N HIS A 5 4.41 -9.83 -12.51
CA HIS A 5 3.43 -8.95 -11.88
C HIS A 5 3.97 -8.39 -10.56
N THR A 6 3.92 -7.06 -10.43
CA THR A 6 4.20 -6.28 -9.22
C THR A 6 3.23 -5.10 -9.13
N ALA A 7 3.11 -4.47 -7.96
CA ALA A 7 2.24 -3.32 -7.70
C ALA A 7 2.73 -2.54 -6.49
N ASP A 8 2.07 -1.43 -6.16
CA ASP A 8 2.17 -0.75 -4.87
C ASP A 8 3.61 -0.35 -4.51
N TRP A 9 4.30 0.27 -5.47
CA TRP A 9 5.69 0.68 -5.30
C TRP A 9 5.83 1.88 -4.37
N HIS A 10 4.88 2.82 -4.41
CA HIS A 10 4.90 4.06 -3.62
C HIS A 10 6.26 4.79 -3.69
N ILE A 11 6.82 4.96 -4.90
CA ILE A 11 8.11 5.65 -5.06
C ILE A 11 7.99 7.07 -4.52
N GLY A 12 8.89 7.42 -3.61
CA GLY A 12 8.92 8.71 -2.93
C GLY A 12 8.26 8.74 -1.55
N GLN A 13 7.71 7.61 -1.10
CA GLN A 13 7.22 7.47 0.27
C GLN A 13 8.34 7.71 1.28
N THR A 14 8.00 8.34 2.41
CA THR A 14 8.83 8.35 3.61
C THR A 14 8.33 7.34 4.62
N PHE A 15 9.22 6.60 5.28
CA PHE A 15 8.87 5.68 6.35
C PHE A 15 9.23 6.28 7.70
N TYR A 16 8.23 6.67 8.50
CA TYR A 16 8.44 7.40 9.75
C TYR A 16 9.40 8.59 9.59
N GLN A 17 9.21 9.39 8.53
CA GLN A 17 10.01 10.56 8.15
C GLN A 17 11.40 10.26 7.57
N TYR A 18 11.79 8.99 7.46
CA TYR A 18 13.01 8.62 6.75
C TYR A 18 12.76 8.49 5.25
N ASP A 19 13.69 9.02 4.47
CA ASP A 19 13.71 8.85 3.02
C ASP A 19 13.98 7.38 2.67
N ARG A 20 13.24 6.86 1.68
CA ARG A 20 13.29 5.47 1.22
C ARG A 20 13.95 5.34 -0.17
N THR A 21 14.62 6.37 -0.67
CA THR A 21 15.17 6.39 -2.05
C THR A 21 16.18 5.27 -2.26
N TYR A 22 17.02 4.99 -1.26
CA TYR A 22 17.99 3.90 -1.32
C TYR A 22 17.31 2.54 -1.49
N GLU A 23 16.32 2.22 -0.66
CA GLU A 23 15.57 0.95 -0.73
C GLU A 23 14.86 0.78 -2.07
N HIS A 24 14.19 1.82 -2.57
CA HIS A 24 13.57 1.79 -3.89
C HIS A 24 14.61 1.56 -4.99
N GLN A 25 15.78 2.22 -4.91
CA GLN A 25 16.85 2.01 -5.88
C GLN A 25 17.36 0.56 -5.86
N GLN A 26 17.50 -0.06 -4.68
CA GLN A 26 17.90 -1.46 -4.56
C GLN A 26 16.83 -2.41 -5.13
N PHE A 27 15.56 -2.19 -4.79
CA PHE A 27 14.43 -2.95 -5.36
C PHE A 27 14.40 -2.86 -6.89
N LEU A 28 14.48 -1.65 -7.45
CA LEU A 28 14.42 -1.44 -8.89
C LEU A 28 15.63 -2.05 -9.62
N ASN A 29 16.83 -1.99 -9.01
CA ASN A 29 18.02 -2.67 -9.55
C ASN A 29 17.84 -4.19 -9.53
N TRP A 30 17.35 -4.74 -8.42
CA TRP A 30 17.03 -6.16 -8.32
C TRP A 30 15.99 -6.56 -9.36
N LEU A 31 14.93 -5.76 -9.55
CA LEU A 31 13.88 -6.05 -10.51
C LEU A 31 14.40 -6.08 -11.95
N VAL A 32 15.28 -5.16 -12.34
CA VAL A 32 15.94 -5.19 -13.66
C VAL A 32 16.76 -6.48 -13.84
N ASN A 33 17.48 -6.91 -12.81
CA ASN A 33 18.23 -8.17 -12.86
C ASN A 33 17.29 -9.37 -12.97
N THR A 34 16.22 -9.42 -12.18
CA THR A 34 15.20 -10.48 -12.23
C THR A 34 14.54 -10.57 -13.59
N ILE A 35 14.17 -9.44 -14.20
CA ILE A 35 13.61 -9.37 -15.56
C ILE A 35 14.55 -10.02 -16.58
N LYS A 36 15.84 -9.70 -16.50
CA LYS A 36 16.86 -10.25 -17.40
C LYS A 36 17.14 -11.73 -17.15
N GLU A 37 17.33 -12.12 -15.89
CA GLU A 37 17.70 -13.49 -15.51
C GLU A 37 16.59 -14.50 -15.80
N LYS A 38 15.33 -14.10 -15.60
CA LYS A 38 14.17 -14.96 -15.85
C LYS A 38 13.67 -14.91 -17.30
N ASP A 39 14.26 -14.09 -18.17
CA ASP A 39 13.80 -13.82 -19.55
C ASP A 39 12.32 -13.37 -19.58
N ILE A 40 11.98 -12.39 -18.73
CA ILE A 40 10.62 -11.85 -18.68
C ILE A 40 10.31 -11.12 -19.98
N GLU A 41 9.14 -11.39 -20.56
CA GLU A 41 8.68 -10.81 -21.83
C GLU A 41 7.61 -9.73 -21.59
N LEU A 42 6.84 -9.85 -20.51
CA LEU A 42 5.85 -8.85 -20.10
C LEU A 42 6.02 -8.48 -18.62
N LEU A 43 6.21 -7.19 -18.34
CA LEU A 43 6.14 -6.61 -17.00
C LEU A 43 4.81 -5.91 -16.78
N ILE A 44 4.11 -6.27 -15.71
CA ILE A 44 2.83 -5.71 -15.30
C ILE A 44 3.02 -4.97 -13.97
N ILE A 45 2.67 -3.69 -13.94
CA ILE A 45 2.71 -2.83 -12.74
C ILE A 45 1.29 -2.33 -12.43
N SER A 46 0.62 -2.97 -11.47
CA SER A 46 -0.81 -2.77 -11.18
C SER A 46 -1.09 -1.62 -10.21
N GLY A 47 -0.66 -0.41 -10.54
CA GLY A 47 -0.98 0.80 -9.77
C GLY A 47 -0.03 1.13 -8.62
N ASP A 48 -0.27 2.32 -8.06
CA ASP A 48 0.51 3.01 -7.02
C ASP A 48 2.02 2.99 -7.31
N VAL A 49 2.37 3.53 -8.48
CA VAL A 49 3.76 3.73 -8.88
C VAL A 49 4.43 4.75 -7.96
N PHE A 50 3.74 5.87 -7.71
CA PHE A 50 4.21 6.94 -6.84
C PHE A 50 3.37 7.02 -5.57
N ASP A 51 4.01 7.44 -4.47
CA ASP A 51 3.32 7.59 -3.17
C ASP A 51 2.32 8.75 -3.14
N VAL A 52 2.54 9.78 -3.97
CA VAL A 52 1.69 10.97 -4.01
C VAL A 52 1.46 11.42 -5.46
N ALA A 53 0.32 12.04 -5.70
CA ALA A 53 -0.10 12.52 -7.01
C ALA A 53 0.86 13.55 -7.64
N ASN A 54 1.65 14.26 -6.83
CA ASN A 54 2.68 15.20 -7.27
C ASN A 54 4.07 14.76 -6.74
N PRO A 55 4.67 13.72 -7.33
CA PRO A 55 5.92 13.16 -6.82
C PRO A 55 7.10 14.11 -7.01
N ALA A 56 8.12 13.98 -6.17
CA ALA A 56 9.36 14.73 -6.29
C ALA A 56 10.10 14.39 -7.59
N ALA A 57 10.87 15.33 -8.14
CA ALA A 57 11.64 15.12 -9.37
C ALA A 57 12.61 13.93 -9.28
N GLY A 58 13.16 13.66 -8.08
CA GLY A 58 13.99 12.49 -7.82
C GLY A 58 13.24 11.17 -8.03
N SER A 59 12.03 11.05 -7.48
CA SER A 59 11.14 9.89 -7.66
C SER A 59 10.79 9.66 -9.12
N ILE A 60 10.42 10.72 -9.83
CA ILE A 60 10.12 10.68 -11.26
C ILE A 60 11.34 10.17 -12.05
N LYS A 61 12.52 10.72 -11.75
CA LYS A 61 13.78 10.29 -12.38
C LYS A 61 14.07 8.82 -12.09
N LEU A 62 13.86 8.36 -10.85
CA LEU A 62 14.08 6.97 -10.45
C LEU A 62 13.21 6.00 -11.27
N PHE A 63 11.91 6.31 -11.40
CA PHE A 63 10.96 5.52 -12.19
C PHE A 63 11.34 5.44 -13.67
N TYR A 64 11.56 6.57 -14.35
CA TYR A 64 11.91 6.53 -15.78
C TYR A 64 13.32 5.96 -16.04
N SER A 65 14.24 6.11 -15.09
CA SER A 65 15.56 5.45 -15.18
C SER A 65 15.41 3.94 -15.10
N PHE A 66 14.53 3.43 -14.22
CA PHE A 66 14.18 2.02 -14.17
C PHE A 66 13.63 1.53 -15.52
N LEU A 67 12.62 2.20 -16.09
CA LEU A 67 12.00 1.78 -17.36
C LEU A 67 13.04 1.69 -18.49
N ASN A 68 13.90 2.70 -18.59
CA ASN A 68 15.00 2.72 -19.56
C ASN A 68 15.99 1.58 -19.33
N ASN A 69 16.33 1.27 -18.07
CA ASN A 69 17.24 0.17 -17.74
C ASN A 69 16.60 -1.20 -18.00
N ALA A 70 15.31 -1.37 -17.70
CA ALA A 70 14.58 -2.61 -17.93
C ALA A 70 14.51 -2.95 -19.43
N VAL A 71 14.09 -2.00 -20.27
CA VAL A 71 14.04 -2.19 -21.74
C VAL A 71 15.44 -2.40 -22.34
N LYS A 72 16.49 -1.78 -21.79
CA LYS A 72 17.88 -2.04 -22.22
C LYS A 72 18.35 -3.44 -21.82
N ALA A 73 17.97 -3.91 -20.64
CA ALA A 73 18.34 -5.23 -20.15
C ALA A 73 17.60 -6.35 -20.89
N GLN A 74 16.37 -6.08 -21.32
CA GLN A 74 15.51 -6.97 -22.10
C GLN A 74 14.83 -6.18 -23.26
N PRO A 75 15.41 -6.18 -24.47
CA PRO A 75 14.92 -5.39 -25.60
C PRO A 75 13.50 -5.72 -26.07
N ASP A 76 13.07 -6.98 -25.91
CA ASP A 76 11.73 -7.45 -26.30
C ASP A 76 10.70 -7.26 -25.17
N LEU A 77 11.08 -6.63 -24.05
CA LEU A 77 10.19 -6.43 -22.90
C LEU A 77 9.04 -5.51 -23.29
N GLN A 78 7.81 -6.00 -23.14
CA GLN A 78 6.63 -5.17 -23.08
C GLN A 78 6.35 -4.79 -21.63
N VAL A 79 5.96 -3.54 -21.38
CA VAL A 79 5.60 -3.06 -20.03
C VAL A 79 4.19 -2.50 -20.07
N ILE A 80 3.33 -2.92 -19.14
CA ILE A 80 1.99 -2.38 -18.95
C ILE A 80 1.88 -1.86 -17.52
N ILE A 81 1.61 -0.57 -17.38
CA ILE A 81 1.45 0.12 -16.11
C ILE A 81 0.03 0.66 -16.03
N THR A 82 -0.63 0.45 -14.91
CA THR A 82 -1.86 1.18 -14.58
C THR A 82 -1.61 2.19 -13.46
N ALA A 83 -2.43 3.24 -13.39
CA ALA A 83 -2.41 4.17 -12.25
C ALA A 83 -3.20 3.59 -11.07
N GLY A 84 -2.68 3.76 -9.85
CA GLY A 84 -3.42 3.47 -8.61
C GLY A 84 -4.17 4.70 -8.06
N ASN A 85 -4.59 4.63 -6.80
CA ASN A 85 -5.30 5.74 -6.14
C ASN A 85 -4.36 6.88 -5.71
N HIS A 86 -3.07 6.61 -5.48
CA HIS A 86 -2.08 7.64 -5.13
C HIS A 86 -1.58 8.40 -6.35
N ASP A 87 -1.58 7.74 -7.51
CA ASP A 87 -1.07 8.31 -8.75
C ASP A 87 -1.96 9.43 -9.30
N SER A 88 -1.32 10.46 -9.85
CA SER A 88 -2.01 11.38 -10.76
C SER A 88 -2.07 10.75 -12.14
N ALA A 89 -3.26 10.24 -12.49
CA ALA A 89 -3.53 9.61 -13.78
C ALA A 89 -3.01 10.43 -14.99
N ALA A 90 -3.38 11.71 -15.08
CA ALA A 90 -2.95 12.58 -16.19
C ALA A 90 -1.42 12.77 -16.26
N ARG A 91 -0.75 12.85 -15.10
CA ARG A 91 0.71 13.04 -15.07
C ARG A 91 1.45 11.76 -15.41
N LEU A 92 0.96 10.61 -14.93
CA LEU A 92 1.53 9.32 -15.24
C LEU A 92 1.44 9.01 -16.74
N GLU A 93 0.35 9.45 -17.39
CA GLU A 93 0.13 9.31 -18.83
C GLU A 93 0.85 10.36 -19.70
N ALA A 94 1.26 11.51 -19.15
CA ALA A 94 1.90 12.58 -19.89
C ALA A 94 3.07 12.16 -20.82
N PRO A 95 3.97 11.23 -20.45
CA PRO A 95 5.06 10.80 -21.33
C PRO A 95 4.65 9.76 -22.39
N LYS A 96 3.38 9.32 -22.49
CA LYS A 96 2.91 8.29 -23.44
C LYS A 96 3.52 8.45 -24.85
N PRO A 97 3.52 9.64 -25.48
CA PRO A 97 4.06 9.81 -26.84
C PRO A 97 5.57 9.47 -26.98
N LEU A 98 6.32 9.51 -25.89
CA LEU A 98 7.75 9.16 -25.87
C LEU A 98 7.95 7.65 -25.61
N LEU A 99 7.04 7.03 -24.87
CA LEU A 99 7.15 5.66 -24.37
C LEU A 99 6.62 4.60 -25.35
N GLU A 100 5.68 4.98 -26.22
CA GLU A 100 5.09 4.05 -27.22
C GLU A 100 6.15 3.40 -28.11
N SER A 101 7.25 4.12 -28.42
CA SER A 101 8.37 3.58 -29.20
C SER A 101 9.17 2.48 -28.50
N SER A 102 8.97 2.30 -27.19
CA SER A 102 9.73 1.39 -26.32
C SER A 102 8.86 0.25 -25.76
N ASN A 103 7.71 -0.06 -26.38
CA ASN A 103 6.76 -1.09 -25.92
C ASN A 103 6.28 -0.89 -24.46
N ILE A 104 6.22 0.37 -24.00
CA ILE A 104 5.73 0.73 -22.67
C ILE A 104 4.35 1.36 -22.83
N HIS A 105 3.36 0.77 -22.18
CA HIS A 105 1.97 1.21 -22.16
C HIS A 105 1.61 1.68 -20.75
N ILE A 106 1.00 2.85 -20.66
CA ILE A 106 0.51 3.40 -19.40
C ILE A 106 -0.99 3.66 -19.57
N VAL A 107 -1.81 3.16 -18.64
CA VAL A 107 -3.24 3.46 -18.59
C VAL A 107 -3.56 4.05 -17.22
N GLY A 108 -3.86 5.33 -17.18
CA GLY A 108 -4.20 6.07 -15.97
C GLY A 108 -5.62 6.61 -15.95
N MET A 109 -6.19 6.96 -17.10
CA MET A 109 -7.53 7.55 -17.20
C MET A 109 -8.50 6.65 -17.96
N ILE A 110 -9.77 6.68 -17.54
CA ILE A 110 -10.85 6.10 -18.34
C ILE A 110 -11.30 7.15 -19.36
N GLU A 111 -10.93 6.94 -20.62
CA GLU A 111 -11.34 7.81 -21.72
C GLU A 111 -12.81 7.56 -22.10
N ARG A 112 -13.47 8.62 -22.56
CA ARG A 112 -14.85 8.58 -23.08
C ARG A 112 -14.86 9.00 -24.54
N ARG A 113 -15.75 8.38 -25.32
CA ARG A 113 -16.04 8.78 -26.70
C ARG A 113 -16.89 10.04 -26.74
N GLU A 114 -17.08 10.60 -27.94
CA GLU A 114 -17.88 11.80 -28.16
C GLU A 114 -19.33 11.66 -27.69
N ASP A 115 -19.89 10.44 -27.73
CA ASP A 115 -21.24 10.12 -27.25
C ASP A 115 -21.34 9.93 -25.72
N GLY A 116 -20.22 10.11 -25.01
CA GLY A 116 -20.12 9.93 -23.57
C GLY A 116 -19.96 8.48 -23.11
N SER A 117 -19.97 7.48 -24.01
CA SER A 117 -19.68 6.08 -23.68
C SER A 117 -18.21 5.88 -23.30
N ILE A 118 -17.92 4.86 -22.51
CA ILE A 118 -16.55 4.49 -22.14
C ILE A 118 -15.82 3.94 -23.37
N ASP A 119 -14.59 4.40 -23.61
CA ASP A 119 -13.77 3.91 -24.70
C ASP A 119 -12.94 2.69 -24.29
N TYR A 120 -13.55 1.51 -24.34
CA TYR A 120 -12.90 0.24 -23.99
C TYR A 120 -11.62 -0.05 -24.78
N GLU A 121 -11.48 0.48 -25.99
CA GLU A 121 -10.28 0.28 -26.82
C GLU A 121 -9.01 0.82 -26.14
N LYS A 122 -9.15 1.89 -25.35
CA LYS A 122 -8.04 2.54 -24.66
C LYS A 122 -7.51 1.76 -23.46
N MET A 123 -8.28 0.80 -22.96
CA MET A 123 -7.92 -0.03 -21.80
C MET A 123 -7.46 -1.43 -22.20
N ILE A 124 -7.54 -1.79 -23.48
CA ILE A 124 -7.27 -3.15 -23.95
C ILE A 124 -5.98 -3.16 -24.76
N ILE A 125 -4.93 -3.69 -24.15
CA ILE A 125 -3.58 -3.67 -24.71
C ILE A 125 -3.26 -5.03 -25.35
N PRO A 126 -2.90 -5.09 -26.65
CA PRO A 126 -2.40 -6.32 -27.25
C PRO A 126 -1.02 -6.64 -26.70
N VAL A 127 -0.85 -7.85 -26.18
CA VAL A 127 0.43 -8.38 -25.73
C VAL A 127 1.04 -9.20 -26.85
N LYS A 128 2.26 -8.87 -27.24
CA LYS A 128 2.91 -9.40 -28.44
C LYS A 128 4.05 -10.33 -28.10
N ASP A 129 4.23 -11.37 -28.91
CA ASP A 129 5.43 -12.20 -28.88
C ASP A 129 6.65 -11.47 -29.50
N LYS A 130 7.82 -12.10 -29.44
CA LYS A 130 9.07 -11.60 -30.04
C LYS A 130 9.00 -11.46 -31.57
N GLN A 131 7.99 -12.03 -32.23
CA GLN A 131 7.74 -11.90 -33.66
C GLN A 131 6.74 -10.77 -33.99
N GLY A 132 6.17 -10.12 -32.97
CA GLY A 132 5.20 -9.05 -33.09
C GLY A 132 3.75 -9.51 -33.24
N ASN A 133 3.47 -10.82 -33.13
CA ASN A 133 2.10 -11.33 -33.18
C ASN A 133 1.43 -11.16 -31.82
N THR A 134 0.16 -10.74 -31.82
CA THR A 134 -0.64 -10.71 -30.59
C THR A 134 -0.90 -12.14 -30.12
N VAL A 135 -0.50 -12.45 -28.89
CA VAL A 135 -0.71 -13.77 -28.25
C VAL A 135 -1.67 -13.70 -27.07
N LEU A 136 -1.88 -12.50 -26.51
CA LEU A 136 -2.72 -12.27 -25.35
C LEU A 136 -3.29 -10.84 -25.40
N TRP A 137 -4.41 -10.61 -24.74
CA TRP A 137 -4.97 -9.29 -24.50
C TRP A 137 -4.97 -8.96 -23.01
N CYS A 138 -4.54 -7.76 -22.66
CA CYS A 138 -4.53 -7.28 -21.28
C CYS A 138 -5.64 -6.23 -21.10
N LEU A 139 -6.58 -6.47 -20.19
CA LEU A 139 -7.48 -5.45 -19.67
C LEU A 139 -6.70 -4.60 -18.66
N ALA A 140 -6.03 -3.55 -19.14
CA ALA A 140 -5.23 -2.64 -18.34
C ALA A 140 -6.10 -1.56 -17.68
N ILE A 141 -6.85 -1.96 -16.66
CA ILE A 141 -7.81 -1.08 -15.98
C ILE A 141 -7.14 -0.45 -14.73
N PRO A 142 -7.06 0.89 -14.65
CA PRO A 142 -6.51 1.60 -13.49
C PRO A 142 -7.48 1.62 -12.31
N PHE A 143 -7.05 2.26 -11.22
CA PHE A 143 -7.96 2.62 -10.13
C PHE A 143 -9.12 3.48 -10.65
N LEU A 144 -10.35 3.03 -10.36
CA LEU A 144 -11.58 3.64 -10.86
C LEU A 144 -12.11 4.66 -9.84
N ARG A 145 -12.28 5.90 -10.28
CA ARG A 145 -12.88 6.98 -9.49
C ARG A 145 -14.39 7.02 -9.71
N MET A 146 -15.09 7.79 -8.88
CA MET A 146 -16.52 8.05 -9.06
C MET A 146 -16.79 8.60 -10.47
N GLY A 147 -17.61 7.88 -11.24
CA GLY A 147 -17.93 8.23 -12.62
C GLY A 147 -17.03 7.61 -13.68
N ASP A 148 -16.04 6.78 -13.30
CA ASP A 148 -15.19 6.05 -14.26
C ASP A 148 -15.81 4.74 -14.76
N TYR A 149 -16.95 4.33 -14.19
CA TYR A 149 -17.63 3.08 -14.49
C TYR A 149 -19.07 3.30 -14.97
N PRO A 150 -19.68 2.31 -15.67
CA PRO A 150 -21.07 2.37 -16.09
C PRO A 150 -22.02 2.56 -14.90
N SER A 151 -23.07 3.35 -15.10
CA SER A 151 -24.12 3.49 -14.08
C SER A 151 -25.03 2.26 -14.10
N VAL A 152 -25.10 1.55 -12.99
CA VAL A 152 -26.04 0.43 -12.80
C VAL A 152 -27.28 0.95 -12.09
N ALA A 153 -28.43 0.90 -12.77
CA ALA A 153 -29.70 1.38 -12.22
C ALA A 153 -30.13 0.54 -11.01
N GLU A 154 -30.70 1.19 -10.00
CA GLU A 154 -31.35 0.55 -8.84
C GLU A 154 -30.44 -0.37 -7.99
N SER A 155 -29.13 -0.12 -7.95
CA SER A 155 -28.22 -0.85 -7.05
C SER A 155 -28.04 -0.16 -5.69
N ALA A 156 -27.99 -0.97 -4.63
CA ALA A 156 -27.59 -0.55 -3.28
C ALA A 156 -26.06 -0.48 -3.08
N ALA A 157 -25.28 -1.05 -4.00
CA ALA A 157 -23.81 -1.06 -4.01
C ALA A 157 -23.30 -0.51 -5.35
N LEU A 158 -23.48 0.80 -5.55
CA LEU A 158 -23.32 1.49 -6.83
C LEU A 158 -21.90 1.36 -7.41
N TYR A 159 -20.88 1.39 -6.57
CA TYR A 159 -19.49 1.22 -7.00
C TYR A 159 -19.18 -0.24 -7.31
N ALA A 160 -19.47 -1.19 -6.42
CA ALA A 160 -19.13 -2.59 -6.66
C ALA A 160 -19.80 -3.17 -7.92
N ASP A 161 -21.07 -2.83 -8.15
CA ASP A 161 -21.80 -3.26 -9.34
C ASP A 161 -21.34 -2.52 -10.59
N GLY A 162 -21.04 -1.21 -10.48
CA GLY A 162 -20.49 -0.42 -11.58
C GLY A 162 -19.12 -0.93 -12.04
N VAL A 163 -18.22 -1.22 -11.11
CA VAL A 163 -16.91 -1.82 -11.41
C VAL A 163 -17.09 -3.20 -12.05
N SER A 164 -18.00 -4.04 -11.53
CA SER A 164 -18.29 -5.34 -12.12
C SER A 164 -18.83 -5.23 -13.55
N ALA A 165 -19.71 -4.25 -13.82
CA ALA A 165 -20.19 -3.95 -15.15
C ALA A 165 -19.06 -3.51 -16.09
N LEU A 166 -18.15 -2.65 -15.63
CA LEU A 166 -16.98 -2.23 -16.40
C LEU A 166 -16.13 -3.42 -16.83
N TYR A 167 -15.75 -4.31 -15.90
CA TYR A 167 -14.94 -5.49 -16.22
C TYR A 167 -15.65 -6.44 -17.18
N LYS A 168 -16.97 -6.62 -17.01
CA LYS A 168 -17.79 -7.40 -17.93
C LYS A 168 -17.77 -6.81 -19.34
N GLU A 169 -18.08 -5.53 -19.49
CA GLU A 169 -18.13 -4.85 -20.80
C GLU A 169 -16.74 -4.78 -21.45
N ALA A 170 -15.67 -4.59 -20.66
CA ALA A 170 -14.30 -4.63 -21.15
C ALA A 170 -13.91 -6.03 -21.66
N TYR A 171 -14.29 -7.08 -20.93
CA TYR A 171 -14.08 -8.46 -21.35
C TYR A 171 -14.84 -8.78 -22.65
N GLU A 172 -16.12 -8.39 -22.73
CA GLU A 172 -16.95 -8.55 -23.94
C GLU A 172 -16.33 -7.80 -25.14
N TYR A 173 -15.83 -6.59 -24.94
CA TYR A 173 -15.13 -5.86 -26.00
C TYR A 173 -13.84 -6.59 -26.42
N ALA A 174 -13.05 -7.10 -25.48
CA ALA A 174 -11.83 -7.85 -25.79
C ALA A 174 -12.12 -9.12 -26.62
N LEU A 175 -13.26 -9.80 -26.37
CA LEU A 175 -13.69 -10.93 -27.20
C LEU A 175 -13.93 -10.56 -28.67
N THR A 176 -14.29 -9.31 -28.97
CA THR A 176 -14.44 -8.84 -30.36
C THR A 176 -13.10 -8.70 -31.11
N LYS A 177 -11.99 -8.58 -30.37
CA LYS A 177 -10.63 -8.41 -30.91
C LYS A 177 -9.83 -9.72 -30.87
N LYS A 178 -10.11 -10.56 -29.88
CA LYS A 178 -9.47 -11.85 -29.62
C LYS A 178 -9.69 -12.83 -30.76
N GLN A 179 -8.62 -13.52 -31.16
CA GLN A 179 -8.65 -14.65 -32.08
C GLN A 179 -8.53 -15.98 -31.33
N ASP A 180 -8.76 -17.09 -32.03
CA ASP A 180 -8.58 -18.43 -31.49
C ASP A 180 -7.13 -18.65 -31.02
N GLY A 181 -6.96 -19.30 -29.87
CA GLY A 181 -5.65 -19.53 -29.24
C GLY A 181 -5.07 -18.36 -28.44
N GLN A 182 -5.64 -17.15 -28.53
CA GLN A 182 -5.26 -16.02 -27.67
C GLN A 182 -5.99 -16.10 -26.33
N GLY A 183 -5.36 -15.62 -25.25
CA GLY A 183 -5.98 -15.48 -23.92
C GLY A 183 -6.28 -14.04 -23.51
N ILE A 184 -6.92 -13.86 -22.36
CA ILE A 184 -7.16 -12.55 -21.74
C ILE A 184 -6.61 -12.57 -20.31
N ILE A 185 -5.88 -11.54 -19.92
CA ILE A 185 -5.53 -11.22 -18.53
C ILE A 185 -6.14 -9.87 -18.15
N ALA A 186 -6.26 -9.61 -16.85
CA ALA A 186 -6.76 -8.34 -16.33
C ALA A 186 -5.80 -7.76 -15.31
N MET A 187 -5.75 -6.43 -15.25
CA MET A 187 -5.15 -5.66 -14.16
C MET A 187 -6.27 -4.96 -13.40
N ALA A 188 -6.10 -4.80 -12.10
CA ALA A 188 -6.99 -4.00 -11.28
C ALA A 188 -6.23 -3.36 -10.12
N HIS A 189 -6.74 -2.23 -9.66
CA HIS A 189 -6.28 -1.59 -8.43
C HIS A 189 -7.52 -1.24 -7.60
N LEU A 190 -7.86 -2.07 -6.62
CA LEU A 190 -9.12 -2.01 -5.86
C LEU A 190 -9.06 -2.88 -4.61
N HIS A 191 -10.03 -2.73 -3.71
CA HIS A 191 -10.23 -3.63 -2.57
C HIS A 191 -11.15 -4.79 -2.93
N THR A 192 -10.66 -6.03 -2.75
CA THR A 192 -11.51 -7.23 -2.84
C THR A 192 -12.08 -7.63 -1.47
N LEU A 193 -13.31 -8.17 -1.45
CA LEU A 193 -13.99 -8.57 -0.20
C LEU A 193 -13.22 -9.62 0.62
N ASP A 194 -12.50 -10.52 -0.04
CA ASP A 194 -11.78 -11.63 0.60
C ASP A 194 -10.31 -11.31 0.91
N ALA A 195 -9.89 -10.04 0.87
CA ALA A 195 -8.50 -9.65 1.13
C ALA A 195 -8.18 -9.52 2.63
N GLU A 196 -7.05 -10.09 3.04
CA GLU A 196 -6.40 -9.80 4.31
C GLU A 196 -5.61 -8.49 4.25
N LEU A 197 -5.61 -7.71 5.33
CA LEU A 197 -5.18 -6.32 5.31
C LEU A 197 -4.13 -6.05 6.40
N SER A 198 -3.07 -5.32 6.07
CA SER A 198 -2.06 -4.83 7.04
C SER A 198 -2.59 -3.66 7.87
N ASP A 199 -1.82 -3.20 8.86
CA ASP A 199 -2.19 -2.01 9.63
C ASP A 199 -2.07 -0.73 8.79
N HIS A 200 -1.11 -0.65 7.87
CA HIS A 200 -1.00 0.48 6.95
C HIS A 200 -2.24 0.58 6.05
N ASP A 201 -2.63 -0.55 5.44
CA ASP A 201 -3.85 -0.69 4.62
C ASP A 201 -5.13 -0.33 5.42
N LYS A 202 -5.09 -0.36 6.75
CA LYS A 202 -6.20 0.08 7.63
C LYS A 202 -6.18 1.59 7.87
N THR A 203 -4.99 2.18 7.98
CA THR A 203 -4.85 3.61 8.24
C THR A 203 -5.09 4.47 7.01
N GLU A 204 -4.78 3.98 5.80
CA GLU A 204 -5.16 4.66 4.55
C GLU A 204 -6.69 4.69 4.33
N ARG A 205 -7.47 3.94 5.14
CA ARG A 205 -8.95 3.90 5.07
C ARG A 205 -9.66 5.13 5.62
N VAL A 206 -8.95 6.19 5.97
CA VAL A 206 -9.57 7.37 6.58
C VAL A 206 -10.34 8.18 5.53
N ILE A 207 -11.62 7.82 5.41
CA ILE A 207 -12.80 8.67 5.20
C ILE A 207 -12.84 9.46 3.88
N MET A 208 -13.35 8.81 2.82
CA MET A 208 -14.29 9.45 1.89
C MET A 208 -15.32 8.42 1.38
N GLY A 209 -16.57 8.52 1.84
CA GLY A 209 -17.75 8.13 1.03
C GLY A 209 -18.32 6.71 1.13
N GLY A 210 -17.71 5.77 1.86
CA GLY A 210 -18.21 4.39 1.97
C GLY A 210 -17.38 3.41 1.14
N ILE A 211 -16.72 2.49 1.84
CA ILE A 211 -15.82 1.49 1.25
C ILE A 211 -16.67 0.43 0.55
N GLU A 212 -16.57 0.35 -0.77
CA GLU A 212 -17.28 -0.66 -1.55
C GLU A 212 -16.30 -1.71 -2.05
N PHE A 213 -16.37 -2.89 -1.43
CA PHE A 213 -15.56 -4.06 -1.79
C PHE A 213 -16.04 -4.66 -3.11
N VAL A 214 -15.10 -5.01 -3.98
CA VAL A 214 -15.40 -5.70 -5.24
C VAL A 214 -15.24 -7.20 -5.02
N PRO A 215 -16.29 -8.02 -5.22
CA PRO A 215 -16.16 -9.46 -5.06
C PRO A 215 -15.33 -10.05 -6.21
N ALA A 216 -14.57 -11.12 -5.96
CA ALA A 216 -13.73 -11.76 -6.99
C ALA A 216 -14.49 -12.27 -8.21
N LYS A 217 -15.82 -12.43 -8.09
CA LYS A 217 -16.74 -12.78 -9.19
C LYS A 217 -16.96 -11.64 -10.21
N ALA A 218 -16.48 -10.43 -9.93
CA ALA A 218 -16.51 -9.32 -10.88
C ALA A 218 -15.63 -9.60 -12.11
N PHE A 219 -14.60 -10.43 -11.95
CA PHE A 219 -13.75 -10.89 -13.03
C PHE A 219 -14.36 -12.13 -13.71
N HIS A 220 -14.44 -12.10 -15.04
CA HIS A 220 -14.92 -13.23 -15.83
C HIS A 220 -14.05 -14.49 -15.59
N GLU A 221 -14.66 -15.67 -15.58
CA GLU A 221 -13.99 -16.92 -15.23
C GLU A 221 -12.89 -17.36 -16.21
N ASP A 222 -13.06 -17.03 -17.49
CA ASP A 222 -12.10 -17.29 -18.56
C ASP A 222 -10.88 -16.32 -18.57
N ILE A 223 -10.82 -15.35 -17.65
CA ILE A 223 -9.62 -14.52 -17.50
C ILE A 223 -8.51 -15.39 -16.91
N LEU A 224 -7.41 -15.53 -17.67
CA LEU A 224 -6.31 -16.43 -17.32
C LEU A 224 -5.58 -16.00 -16.05
N TYR A 225 -5.47 -14.70 -15.83
CA TYR A 225 -4.83 -14.12 -14.65
C TYR A 225 -5.35 -12.70 -14.39
N THR A 226 -5.59 -12.39 -13.12
CA THR A 226 -5.95 -11.06 -12.64
C THR A 226 -4.86 -10.55 -11.69
N ALA A 227 -4.13 -9.54 -12.17
CA ALA A 227 -3.04 -8.85 -11.50
C ALA A 227 -3.58 -7.68 -10.65
N LEU A 228 -3.80 -7.92 -9.36
CA LEU A 228 -4.31 -6.91 -8.43
C LEU A 228 -3.17 -6.11 -7.78
N GLY A 229 -3.36 -4.80 -7.64
CA GLY A 229 -2.66 -3.93 -6.68
C GLY A 229 -3.65 -3.27 -5.73
N HIS A 230 -3.16 -2.43 -4.82
CA HIS A 230 -3.84 -1.67 -3.74
C HIS A 230 -3.64 -2.29 -2.34
N ILE A 231 -3.41 -3.59 -2.24
CA ILE A 231 -3.20 -4.28 -0.96
C ILE A 231 -1.74 -4.67 -0.85
N HIS A 232 -1.07 -4.16 0.17
CA HIS A 232 0.37 -4.36 0.35
C HIS A 232 0.75 -5.78 0.74
N LYS A 233 -0.20 -6.56 1.26
CA LYS A 233 0.00 -7.99 1.54
C LYS A 233 -0.22 -8.86 0.30
N ALA A 234 0.84 -9.51 -0.16
CA ALA A 234 0.80 -10.50 -1.21
C ALA A 234 -0.09 -11.70 -0.84
N GLN A 235 -1.09 -12.01 -1.66
CA GLN A 235 -2.07 -13.05 -1.37
C GLN A 235 -2.90 -13.44 -2.60
N LYS A 236 -3.50 -14.64 -2.54
CA LYS A 236 -4.52 -15.10 -3.50
C LYS A 236 -5.91 -14.78 -3.00
N ILE A 237 -6.85 -14.50 -3.91
CA ILE A 237 -8.21 -14.08 -3.56
C ILE A 237 -9.23 -15.16 -3.88
N GLY A 238 -10.18 -15.38 -2.96
CA GLY A 238 -11.27 -16.35 -3.14
C GLY A 238 -10.79 -17.79 -3.34
N GLY A 239 -9.59 -18.14 -2.86
CA GLY A 239 -8.96 -19.45 -3.07
C GLY A 239 -8.47 -19.73 -4.49
N LYS A 240 -8.58 -18.76 -5.41
CA LYS A 240 -8.18 -18.90 -6.82
C LYS A 240 -6.70 -18.56 -7.02
N GLU A 241 -5.94 -19.45 -7.64
CA GLU A 241 -4.50 -19.23 -7.90
C GLU A 241 -4.23 -18.12 -8.93
N ASN A 242 -5.20 -17.82 -9.80
CA ASN A 242 -5.05 -16.85 -10.87
C ASN A 242 -5.54 -15.43 -10.54
N ILE A 243 -6.02 -15.16 -9.31
CA ILE A 243 -6.40 -13.81 -8.86
C ILE A 243 -5.54 -13.46 -7.66
N ARG A 244 -4.61 -12.52 -7.81
CA ARG A 244 -3.56 -12.29 -6.80
C ARG A 244 -3.24 -10.81 -6.63
N TYR A 245 -3.04 -10.40 -5.38
CA TYR A 245 -2.21 -9.24 -5.07
C TYR A 245 -0.75 -9.67 -5.05
N SER A 246 0.10 -8.93 -5.76
CA SER A 246 1.55 -9.09 -5.66
C SER A 246 2.08 -8.49 -4.35
N GLY A 247 1.38 -7.52 -3.78
CA GLY A 247 1.79 -6.80 -2.59
C GLY A 247 2.81 -5.72 -2.90
N SER A 248 3.14 -4.93 -1.88
CA SER A 248 4.18 -3.91 -2.00
C SER A 248 5.56 -4.55 -2.05
N PRO A 249 6.55 -3.92 -2.73
CA PRO A 249 7.90 -4.45 -2.80
C PRO A 249 8.71 -4.17 -1.52
N LEU A 250 8.27 -3.22 -0.70
CA LEU A 250 8.91 -2.79 0.52
C LEU A 250 7.90 -2.76 1.68
N PRO A 251 8.35 -2.95 2.94
CA PRO A 251 7.49 -2.83 4.10
C PRO A 251 6.87 -1.43 4.24
N MET A 252 5.55 -1.39 4.46
CA MET A 252 4.77 -0.17 4.65
C MET A 252 4.42 0.08 6.12
N SER A 253 4.59 -0.93 6.98
CA SER A 253 4.46 -0.81 8.43
C SER A 253 5.30 -1.85 9.19
N PHE A 254 5.50 -1.63 10.50
CA PHE A 254 6.09 -2.64 11.39
C PHE A 254 5.23 -3.91 11.55
N SER A 255 3.96 -3.91 11.12
CA SER A 255 3.14 -5.12 11.09
C SER A 255 3.61 -6.12 10.03
N GLU A 256 4.32 -5.64 9.01
CA GLU A 256 4.82 -6.40 7.86
C GLU A 256 6.27 -6.89 8.04
N MET A 257 6.87 -6.73 9.23
CA MET A 257 8.26 -7.14 9.50
C MET A 257 8.58 -8.60 9.14
N ASN A 258 7.58 -9.49 9.18
CA ASN A 258 7.74 -10.91 8.83
C ASN A 258 7.12 -11.26 7.47
N TYR A 259 6.70 -10.27 6.69
CA TYR A 259 6.12 -10.49 5.37
C TYR A 259 7.23 -10.78 4.37
N ARG A 260 6.94 -11.72 3.47
CA ARG A 260 7.79 -12.02 2.32
C ARG A 260 7.31 -11.15 1.18
N HIS A 261 7.83 -9.93 1.10
CA HIS A 261 7.59 -9.07 -0.06
C HIS A 261 8.10 -9.78 -1.32
N GLN A 262 7.31 -9.75 -2.39
CA GLN A 262 7.53 -10.61 -3.54
C GLN A 262 6.96 -10.01 -4.80
N VAL A 263 7.45 -10.49 -5.95
CA VAL A 263 6.78 -10.34 -7.24
C VAL A 263 6.29 -11.71 -7.70
N VAL A 264 5.26 -11.74 -8.55
CA VAL A 264 4.72 -12.99 -9.07
C VAL A 264 5.19 -13.18 -10.50
N THR A 265 5.85 -14.29 -10.80
CA THR A 265 6.18 -14.68 -12.18
C THR A 265 5.35 -15.87 -12.60
N PHE A 266 4.96 -15.93 -13.87
CA PHE A 266 4.20 -17.05 -14.41
C PHE A 266 4.35 -17.12 -15.92
N ASP A 267 4.04 -18.28 -16.46
CA ASP A 267 4.12 -18.55 -17.89
C ASP A 267 2.72 -18.61 -18.48
N ILE A 268 2.57 -18.09 -19.70
CA ILE A 268 1.40 -18.36 -20.54
C ILE A 268 1.84 -19.18 -21.74
N THR A 269 1.26 -20.37 -21.88
CA THR A 269 1.52 -21.31 -22.98
C THR A 269 0.19 -21.82 -23.51
N GLU A 270 -0.03 -21.71 -24.83
CA GLU A 270 -1.26 -22.17 -25.50
C GLU A 270 -2.56 -21.66 -24.84
N GLY A 271 -2.56 -20.39 -24.39
CA GLY A 271 -3.72 -19.77 -23.75
C GLY A 271 -4.02 -20.31 -22.34
N ASN A 272 -3.07 -20.96 -21.67
CA ASN A 272 -3.18 -21.39 -20.28
C ASN A 272 -2.05 -20.81 -19.43
N ILE A 273 -2.33 -20.59 -18.15
CA ILE A 273 -1.34 -20.18 -17.15
C ILE A 273 -0.63 -21.41 -16.55
N SER A 274 0.68 -21.35 -16.43
CA SER A 274 1.51 -22.34 -15.75
C SER A 274 2.60 -21.67 -14.89
N ASP A 275 3.27 -22.49 -14.08
CA ASP A 275 4.54 -22.13 -13.41
C ASP A 275 4.49 -20.83 -12.60
N ILE A 276 3.38 -20.62 -11.86
CA ILE A 276 3.27 -19.48 -10.96
C ILE A 276 4.31 -19.62 -9.84
N GLU A 277 5.27 -18.71 -9.82
CA GLU A 277 6.37 -18.65 -8.86
C GLU A 277 6.31 -17.33 -8.10
N LEU A 278 6.53 -17.42 -6.79
CA LEU A 278 6.61 -16.27 -5.90
C LEU A 278 8.08 -15.92 -5.70
N CYS A 279 8.52 -14.84 -6.33
CA CYS A 279 9.91 -14.39 -6.29
C CYS A 279 10.09 -13.39 -5.14
N GLU A 280 10.67 -13.84 -4.04
CA GLU A 280 10.94 -12.98 -2.87
C GLU A 280 11.92 -11.86 -3.21
N ILE A 281 11.58 -10.65 -2.76
CA ILE A 281 12.41 -9.45 -2.91
C ILE A 281 13.39 -9.40 -1.74
N PRO A 282 14.71 -9.26 -1.99
CA PRO A 282 15.69 -9.12 -0.92
C PRO A 282 15.41 -7.86 -0.08
N VAL A 283 15.28 -8.04 1.24
CA VAL A 283 15.14 -6.93 2.19
C VAL A 283 16.50 -6.25 2.35
N THR A 284 16.56 -4.97 1.99
CA THR A 284 17.81 -4.18 2.04
C THR A 284 17.97 -3.38 3.32
N THR A 285 16.85 -3.01 3.93
CA THR A 285 16.79 -2.36 5.25
C THR A 285 15.87 -3.18 6.14
N GLU A 286 16.40 -3.68 7.26
CA GLU A 286 15.60 -4.50 8.19
C GLU A 286 14.68 -3.64 9.06
N LEU A 287 13.55 -4.24 9.46
CA LEU A 287 12.71 -3.71 10.53
C LEU A 287 13.08 -4.41 11.83
N LEU A 288 13.37 -3.63 12.86
CA LEU A 288 13.75 -4.12 14.18
C LEU A 288 12.73 -3.68 15.23
N ARG A 289 12.43 -4.57 16.16
CA ARG A 289 11.53 -4.33 17.28
C ARG A 289 12.23 -4.66 18.60
N VAL A 290 12.44 -3.64 19.44
CA VAL A 290 13.12 -3.81 20.73
C VAL A 290 12.31 -3.17 21.85
N PRO A 291 11.99 -3.92 22.91
CA PRO A 291 11.90 -5.39 22.99
C PRO A 291 10.81 -5.97 22.07
N SER A 292 10.84 -7.30 21.87
CA SER A 292 9.82 -8.02 21.08
C SER A 292 8.40 -7.90 21.64
N LYS A 293 8.28 -7.79 22.97
CA LYS A 293 7.05 -7.47 23.71
C LYS A 293 7.30 -6.24 24.59
N PRO A 294 6.30 -5.37 24.85
CA PRO A 294 6.50 -4.20 25.70
C PRO A 294 7.07 -4.57 27.08
N LEU A 295 8.13 -3.87 27.50
CA LEU A 295 8.76 -4.03 28.82
C LEU A 295 8.84 -2.69 29.56
N PRO A 296 9.04 -2.69 30.89
CA PRO A 296 9.27 -1.47 31.64
C PRO A 296 10.44 -0.65 31.09
N LEU A 297 10.30 0.69 31.12
CA LEU A 297 11.26 1.61 30.51
C LEU A 297 12.74 1.32 30.88
N PRO A 298 13.14 1.05 32.14
CA PRO A 298 14.53 0.76 32.47
C PRO A 298 15.12 -0.44 31.70
N GLU A 299 14.35 -1.52 31.56
CA GLU A 299 14.77 -2.72 30.81
C GLU A 299 14.87 -2.44 29.32
N VAL A 300 13.96 -1.61 28.78
CA VAL A 300 14.01 -1.18 27.39
C VAL A 300 15.30 -0.38 27.14
N LEU A 301 15.62 0.61 27.97
CA LEU A 301 16.83 1.43 27.81
C LEU A 301 18.10 0.59 27.88
N GLU A 302 18.16 -0.42 28.75
CA GLU A 302 19.28 -1.37 28.81
C GLU A 302 19.43 -2.13 27.48
N GLN A 303 18.35 -2.70 26.94
CA GLN A 303 18.41 -3.41 25.66
C GLN A 303 18.81 -2.51 24.49
N LEU A 304 18.30 -1.26 24.45
CA LEU A 304 18.69 -0.30 23.42
C LEU A 304 20.19 0.02 23.48
N SER A 305 20.75 0.14 24.68
CA SER A 305 22.19 0.38 24.88
C SER A 305 23.08 -0.81 24.49
N GLN A 306 22.50 -2.00 24.27
CA GLN A 306 23.21 -3.21 23.85
C GLN A 306 23.14 -3.44 22.34
N LEU A 307 22.45 -2.58 21.59
CA LEU A 307 22.42 -2.65 20.13
C LEU A 307 23.82 -2.49 19.53
N PRO A 308 24.08 -3.05 18.33
CA PRO A 308 25.36 -2.91 17.64
C PRO A 308 25.77 -1.43 17.52
N GLU A 309 27.07 -1.16 17.56
CA GLU A 309 27.58 0.20 17.36
C GLU A 309 27.39 0.64 15.91
N ALA A 310 27.07 1.93 15.71
CA ALA A 310 26.86 2.50 14.39
C ALA A 310 28.13 2.42 13.53
N GLY A 311 28.01 1.83 12.35
CA GLY A 311 29.01 1.94 11.28
C GLY A 311 28.92 3.28 10.54
N GLU A 312 29.69 3.42 9.45
CA GLU A 312 29.71 4.62 8.62
C GLU A 312 28.44 4.81 7.76
N ASP A 313 27.73 3.72 7.46
CA ASP A 313 26.55 3.74 6.58
C ASP A 313 25.26 3.66 7.39
N ILE A 314 24.64 4.82 7.65
CA ILE A 314 23.40 4.91 8.42
C ILE A 314 22.15 4.67 7.55
N ASP A 315 22.27 4.75 6.22
CA ASP A 315 21.15 4.60 5.31
C ASP A 315 20.66 3.15 5.24
N ILE A 316 21.54 2.19 5.58
CA ILE A 316 21.24 0.76 5.71
C ILE A 316 20.85 0.34 7.14
N ALA A 317 20.93 1.25 8.12
CA ALA A 317 20.64 0.90 9.51
C ALA A 317 19.15 0.51 9.66
N PRO A 318 18.82 -0.50 10.47
CA PRO A 318 17.45 -0.96 10.61
C PRO A 318 16.54 0.14 11.16
N TYR A 319 15.30 0.17 10.68
CA TYR A 319 14.26 0.98 11.30
C TYR A 319 13.81 0.32 12.59
N LEU A 320 13.75 1.11 13.67
CA LEU A 320 13.51 0.60 15.01
C LEU A 320 12.16 1.07 15.55
N GLU A 321 11.32 0.09 15.91
CA GLU A 321 10.18 0.26 16.80
C GLU A 321 10.58 -0.09 18.23
N VAL A 322 10.48 0.90 19.13
CA VAL A 322 10.76 0.74 20.55
C VAL A 322 9.47 0.48 21.30
N ARG A 323 9.35 -0.65 22.01
CA ARG A 323 8.11 -1.03 22.70
C ARG A 323 8.23 -0.87 24.20
N VAL A 324 7.44 0.03 24.79
CA VAL A 324 7.56 0.41 26.20
C VAL A 324 6.25 0.17 26.92
N LEU A 325 6.31 -0.52 28.05
CA LEU A 325 5.23 -0.60 29.03
C LEU A 325 5.43 0.51 30.05
N LEU A 326 4.46 1.43 30.15
CA LEU A 326 4.46 2.51 31.12
C LEU A 326 3.30 2.37 32.10
N GLU A 327 3.48 2.82 33.34
CA GLU A 327 2.40 2.90 34.33
C GLU A 327 1.65 4.25 34.29
N GLY A 328 2.15 5.20 33.51
CA GLY A 328 1.58 6.52 33.32
C GLY A 328 2.39 7.35 32.31
N PRO A 329 2.00 8.62 32.06
CA PRO A 329 2.69 9.48 31.12
C PRO A 329 4.18 9.68 31.48
N GLU A 330 5.05 9.59 30.49
CA GLU A 330 6.49 9.85 30.63
C GLU A 330 6.92 10.94 29.62
N PRO A 331 6.93 12.23 30.03
CA PRO A 331 7.23 13.33 29.12
C PRO A 331 8.63 13.26 28.49
N ALA A 332 9.62 12.69 29.20
CA ALA A 332 10.99 12.59 28.71
C ALA A 332 11.27 11.28 27.94
N LEU A 333 10.23 10.50 27.60
CA LEU A 333 10.37 9.17 27.01
C LEU A 333 11.25 9.17 25.77
N ARG A 334 10.93 10.04 24.80
CA ARG A 334 11.67 10.12 23.53
C ARG A 334 13.14 10.45 23.77
N HIS A 335 13.41 11.44 24.62
CA HIS A 335 14.79 11.85 24.93
C HIS A 335 15.59 10.74 25.61
N LYS A 336 14.98 9.99 26.55
CA LYS A 336 15.62 8.83 27.21
C LYS A 336 15.97 7.73 26.19
N VAL A 337 15.03 7.41 25.29
CA VAL A 337 15.22 6.42 24.22
C VAL A 337 16.33 6.86 23.25
N GLU A 338 16.30 8.10 22.77
CA GLU A 338 17.34 8.66 21.89
C GLU A 338 18.72 8.66 22.55
N THR A 339 18.78 8.97 23.85
CA THR A 339 20.05 8.94 24.62
C THR A 339 20.61 7.52 24.71
N ALA A 340 19.75 6.51 24.94
CA ALA A 340 20.19 5.10 24.96
C ALA A 340 20.62 4.60 23.56
N LEU A 341 20.05 5.16 22.50
CA LEU A 341 20.39 4.86 21.10
C LEU A 341 21.61 5.62 20.57
N ALA A 342 22.15 6.59 21.30
CA ALA A 342 23.29 7.37 20.85
C ALA A 342 24.48 6.46 20.52
N GLY A 343 24.97 6.52 19.28
CA GLY A 343 26.06 5.67 18.77
C GLY A 343 25.67 4.24 18.40
N ARG A 344 24.37 3.90 18.38
CA ARG A 344 23.85 2.58 18.02
C ARG A 344 23.41 2.53 16.55
N HIS A 345 23.56 1.36 15.92
CA HIS A 345 23.19 1.11 14.53
C HIS A 345 21.69 0.83 14.39
N ALA A 346 20.88 1.87 14.62
CA ALA A 346 19.42 1.80 14.45
C ALA A 346 18.84 3.19 14.22
N ARG A 347 17.79 3.27 13.39
CA ARG A 347 17.02 4.49 13.13
C ARG A 347 15.73 4.44 13.91
N LEU A 348 15.60 5.26 14.96
CA LEU A 348 14.37 5.33 15.75
C LEU A 348 13.21 5.80 14.87
N ALA A 349 12.28 4.90 14.57
CA ALA A 349 11.14 5.16 13.70
C ALA A 349 9.86 5.38 14.52
N LYS A 350 9.63 4.52 15.51
CA LYS A 350 8.41 4.56 16.34
C LYS A 350 8.71 4.21 17.79
N ILE A 351 8.02 4.86 18.73
CA ILE A 351 7.91 4.40 20.12
C ILE A 351 6.47 3.95 20.33
N ASP A 352 6.29 2.64 20.48
CA ASP A 352 5.02 1.97 20.74
C ASP A 352 4.81 1.87 22.26
N VAL A 353 3.96 2.72 22.80
CA VAL A 353 3.67 2.77 24.25
C VAL A 353 2.45 1.92 24.54
N SER A 354 2.58 1.01 25.49
CA SER A 354 1.49 0.22 26.05
C SER A 354 1.33 0.56 27.54
N TYR A 355 0.09 0.45 28.03
CA TYR A 355 -0.23 0.59 29.45
C TYR A 355 -0.80 -0.74 29.98
N PRO A 356 -0.59 -1.09 31.26
CA PRO A 356 -1.19 -2.27 31.86
C PRO A 356 -2.71 -2.24 31.71
N SER A 357 -3.27 -3.20 30.98
CA SER A 357 -4.71 -3.38 30.92
C SER A 357 -5.22 -3.81 32.30
N GLY A 358 -6.01 -2.94 32.93
CA GLY A 358 -6.87 -3.36 34.03
C GLY A 358 -7.82 -4.41 33.49
N LYS A 359 -8.13 -5.44 34.28
CA LYS A 359 -9.24 -6.36 33.98
C LYS A 359 -10.54 -5.54 33.90
N ALA A 360 -10.87 -5.02 32.73
CA ALA A 360 -12.23 -4.66 32.38
C ALA A 360 -12.96 -5.97 32.08
N GLU A 361 -13.49 -6.61 33.12
CA GLU A 361 -14.59 -7.55 32.96
C GLU A 361 -15.71 -6.83 32.17
N ASN A 362 -16.11 -7.38 31.02
CA ASN A 362 -17.40 -7.17 30.34
C ASN A 362 -18.12 -5.83 30.64
N GLY A 363 -17.46 -4.71 30.37
CA GLY A 363 -18.08 -3.40 30.43
C GLY A 363 -18.67 -3.09 29.06
N THR A 364 -19.99 -3.11 28.94
CA THR A 364 -20.70 -2.48 27.82
C THR A 364 -20.08 -1.12 27.52
N GLU A 365 -19.54 -0.94 26.31
CA GLU A 365 -19.17 0.37 25.78
C GLU A 365 -20.40 1.28 25.89
N THR A 366 -20.40 2.13 26.90
CA THR A 366 -21.44 3.14 27.08
C THR A 366 -21.00 4.31 26.23
N THR A 367 -21.42 4.32 24.96
CA THR A 367 -21.30 5.49 24.10
C THR A 367 -22.02 6.66 24.76
N ILE A 368 -21.26 7.62 25.28
CA ILE A 368 -21.80 8.87 25.83
C ILE A 368 -22.38 9.67 24.66
N SER A 369 -23.67 9.96 24.71
CA SER A 369 -24.33 10.76 23.67
C SER A 369 -23.84 12.21 23.70
N ALA A 370 -23.84 12.90 22.55
CA ALA A 370 -23.39 14.30 22.46
C ALA A 370 -24.13 15.25 23.43
N ASN A 371 -25.38 14.95 23.77
CA ASN A 371 -26.17 15.72 24.75
C ASN A 371 -25.71 15.49 26.20
N GLN A 372 -25.22 14.30 26.54
CA GLN A 372 -24.67 14.02 27.87
C GLN A 372 -23.28 14.66 28.05
N LEU A 373 -22.53 14.82 26.96
CA LEU A 373 -21.20 15.44 26.98
C LEU A 373 -21.24 16.93 27.38
N GLN A 374 -22.35 17.62 27.10
CA GLN A 374 -22.55 19.04 27.44
C GLN A 374 -22.80 19.28 28.94
N GLU A 375 -23.21 18.26 29.69
CA GLU A 375 -23.50 18.35 31.13
C GLU A 375 -22.32 17.91 32.01
N LEU A 376 -21.25 17.38 31.41
CA LEU A 376 -20.08 16.89 32.12
C LEU A 376 -19.08 18.02 32.40
N ASN A 377 -18.55 18.05 33.63
CA ASN A 377 -17.45 18.92 33.98
C ASN A 377 -16.19 18.51 33.17
N PRO A 378 -15.50 19.45 32.49
CA PRO A 378 -14.27 19.14 31.75
C PRO A 378 -13.21 18.38 32.55
N LEU A 379 -13.10 18.64 33.86
CA LEU A 379 -12.17 17.93 34.73
C LEU A 379 -12.56 16.45 34.92
N ASP A 380 -13.86 16.16 35.00
CA ASP A 380 -14.35 14.78 35.15
C ASP A 380 -14.19 14.00 33.84
N VAL A 381 -14.38 14.66 32.69
CA VAL A 381 -14.07 14.09 31.37
C VAL A 381 -12.58 13.79 31.26
N PHE A 382 -11.71 14.75 31.63
CA PHE A 382 -10.27 14.55 31.64
C PHE A 382 -9.86 13.35 32.52
N LYS A 383 -10.43 13.23 33.72
CA LYS A 383 -10.18 12.10 34.62
C LYS A 383 -10.66 10.77 34.05
N GLN A 384 -11.83 10.74 33.42
CA GLN A 384 -12.36 9.53 32.77
C GLN A 384 -11.51 9.09 31.60
N ILE A 385 -11.09 10.01 30.73
CA ILE A 385 -10.19 9.71 29.60
C ILE A 385 -8.83 9.24 30.13
N TYR A 386 -8.24 9.94 31.09
CA TYR A 386 -6.98 9.53 31.70
C TYR A 386 -7.05 8.12 32.30
N ARG A 387 -8.14 7.80 33.01
CA ARG A 387 -8.34 6.48 33.58
C ARG A 387 -8.59 5.42 32.51
N ALA A 388 -9.28 5.74 31.43
CA ALA A 388 -9.48 4.84 30.31
C ALA A 388 -8.16 4.55 29.57
N ASP A 389 -7.34 5.57 29.35
CA ASP A 389 -6.09 5.48 28.58
C ASP A 389 -4.96 4.83 29.38
N TYR A 390 -4.84 5.15 30.68
CA TYR A 390 -3.69 4.78 31.51
C TYR A 390 -4.03 3.81 32.64
N ASN A 391 -5.31 3.44 32.82
CA ASN A 391 -5.80 2.55 33.87
C ASN A 391 -5.31 2.94 35.29
N SER A 392 -5.16 4.24 35.54
CA SER A 392 -4.75 4.82 36.81
C SER A 392 -5.56 6.08 37.10
N ASP A 393 -5.65 6.47 38.38
CA ASP A 393 -6.26 7.74 38.75
C ASP A 393 -5.35 8.89 38.30
N THR A 394 -5.98 10.00 37.88
CA THR A 394 -5.24 11.18 37.44
C THR A 394 -4.41 11.76 38.60
N PRO A 395 -3.08 11.89 38.45
CA PRO A 395 -2.21 12.52 39.45
C PRO A 395 -2.71 13.91 39.86
N GLU A 396 -2.61 14.24 41.16
CA GLU A 396 -3.05 15.54 41.69
C GLU A 396 -2.36 16.72 41.01
N GLU A 397 -1.08 16.55 40.62
CA GLU A 397 -0.31 17.56 39.88
C GLU A 397 -0.90 17.86 38.51
N LEU A 398 -1.35 16.84 37.76
CA LEU A 398 -1.99 17.03 36.46
C LEU A 398 -3.38 17.64 36.61
N VAL A 399 -4.11 17.29 37.67
CA VAL A 399 -5.38 17.95 38.02
C VAL A 399 -5.16 19.43 38.32
N ALA A 400 -4.10 19.79 39.05
CA ALA A 400 -3.75 21.17 39.35
C ALA A 400 -3.40 21.96 38.07
N LEU A 401 -2.57 21.40 37.19
CA LEU A 401 -2.21 22.02 35.91
C LEU A 401 -3.43 22.19 34.97
N PHE A 402 -4.28 21.17 34.89
CA PHE A 402 -5.51 21.23 34.10
C PHE A 402 -6.43 22.36 34.59
N ASN A 403 -6.62 22.46 35.91
CA ASN A 403 -7.41 23.53 36.52
C ASN A 403 -6.80 24.92 36.28
N GLN A 404 -5.47 25.04 36.29
CA GLN A 404 -4.79 26.30 35.99
C GLN A 404 -5.08 26.75 34.54
N VAL A 405 -4.93 25.84 33.57
CA VAL A 405 -5.25 26.14 32.16
C VAL A 405 -6.73 26.50 31.98
N LEU A 406 -7.63 25.77 32.66
CA LEU A 406 -9.05 26.05 32.62
C LEU A 406 -9.36 27.46 33.16
N GLN A 407 -8.75 27.83 34.30
CA GLN A 407 -8.88 29.19 34.87
C GLN A 407 -8.33 30.26 33.92
N GLU A 408 -7.17 30.04 33.30
CA GLU A 408 -6.57 30.99 32.35
C GLU A 408 -7.45 31.23 31.12
N ILE A 409 -8.13 30.19 30.62
CA ILE A 409 -9.08 30.29 29.51
C ILE A 409 -10.34 31.05 29.94
N THR A 410 -10.93 30.69 31.08
CA THR A 410 -12.15 31.37 31.59
C THR A 410 -11.90 32.84 31.94
N THR A 411 -10.68 33.19 32.38
CA THR A 411 -10.30 34.58 32.70
C THR A 411 -10.05 35.42 31.45
N LYS A 412 -9.75 34.82 30.29
CA LYS A 412 -9.59 35.52 29.00
C LYS A 412 -10.90 35.77 28.26
N GLU A 413 -11.97 35.05 28.63
CA GLU A 413 -13.32 35.22 28.05
C GLU A 413 -14.18 36.26 28.80
N GLN A 414 -13.70 36.77 29.94
CA GLN A 414 -14.25 37.93 30.65
C GLN A 414 -13.52 39.21 30.26
#